data_AF-A0A0K0D948-F1
#
_entry.id   AF-A0A0K0D948-F1
#
_cell.length_a   1.000
_cell.length_b   1.000
_cell.length_c   1.000
_cell.angle_alpha   90.00
_cell.angle_beta   90.00
_cell.angle_gamma   90.00
#
_symmetry.space_group_name_H-M   'P 1'
#
loop_
_entity.id
_entity.type
_entity.pdbx_description
1 polymer ?
#
loop_
_entity_poly.entity_id
_entity_poly.type
_entity_poly.pdbx_seq_one_letter_code
_entity_poly.pdbx_strand_id
1 'polypeptide(L)' 'MNQRYTRSFFFYDWMRGHNAATGARNFNASLGDGFVSEHTIHRWHTKFESKEESLVNDEHDRPEITVSDEAFVL' A
#
# COMPACT_ATOMS: atom_id res chain seq x y z
N MET A 1 0.65 -4.80 -12.08
CA MET A 1 0.24 -5.79 -11.05
C MET A 1 -0.86 -5.18 -10.18
N ASN A 2 -1.87 -5.94 -9.76
CA ASN A 2 -2.92 -5.43 -8.86
C ASN A 2 -2.31 -5.15 -7.47
N GLN A 3 -2.67 -4.02 -6.86
CA GLN A 3 -2.19 -3.63 -5.53
C GLN A 3 -2.43 -4.70 -4.46
N ARG A 4 -3.57 -5.42 -4.50
CA ARG A 4 -3.86 -6.49 -3.54
C ARG A 4 -2.86 -7.64 -3.67
N TYR A 5 -2.52 -8.06 -4.88
CA TYR A 5 -1.50 -9.09 -5.11
C TYR A 5 -0.12 -8.62 -4.66
N THR A 6 0.24 -7.37 -4.94
CA THR A 6 1.49 -6.78 -4.45
C THR A 6 1.58 -6.83 -2.92
N ARG A 7 0.50 -6.47 -2.22
CA ARG A 7 0.44 -6.49 -0.75
C ARG A 7 0.43 -7.90 -0.18
N SER A 8 -0.13 -8.89 -0.88
CA SER A 8 0.01 -10.31 -0.51
C SER A 8 1.46 -10.75 -0.51
N PHE A 9 2.28 -10.27 -1.46
CA PHE A 9 3.71 -10.55 -1.45
C PHE A 9 4.43 -9.87 -0.28
N PHE A 10 4.06 -8.64 0.07
CA PHE A 10 4.61 -7.95 1.24
C PHE A 10 4.31 -8.72 2.53
N PHE A 11 3.07 -9.20 2.68
CA PHE A 11 2.68 -10.02 3.83
C PHE A 11 3.47 -11.33 3.90
N TYR A 12 3.64 -12.00 2.76
CA TYR A 12 4.44 -13.22 2.68
C TYR A 12 5.91 -12.97 3.07
N ASP A 13 6.53 -11.89 2.58
CA ASP A 13 7.91 -11.53 2.90
C ASP A 13 8.09 -11.19 4.39
N TRP A 14 7.12 -10.49 4.99
CA TRP A 14 7.07 -10.25 6.43
C TRP A 14 6.95 -11.54 7.24
N MET A 15 6.05 -12.47 6.84
CA MET A 15 5.92 -13.79 7.50
C MET A 15 7.21 -14.61 7.42
N ARG A 16 8.07 -14.36 6.44
CA ARG A 16 9.39 -14.99 6.30
C ARG A 16 10.44 -14.37 7.24
N GLY A 17 10.08 -13.33 8.00
CA GLY A 17 10.97 -12.64 8.94
C GLY A 17 11.97 -11.70 8.28
N HIS A 18 11.74 -11.32 7.02
CA HIS A 18 12.59 -10.33 6.37
C HIS A 18 12.31 -8.93 6.92
N ASN A 19 13.36 -8.11 7.04
CA ASN A 19 13.21 -6.70 7.35
C ASN A 19 12.88 -5.90 6.08
N ALA A 20 12.45 -4.64 6.26
CA ALA A 20 11.98 -3.81 5.15
C ALA A 20 13.05 -3.57 4.05
N ALA A 21 14.31 -3.41 4.44
CA ALA A 21 15.41 -3.22 3.49
C ALA A 21 15.64 -4.47 2.64
N THR A 22 15.63 -5.66 3.25
CA THR A 22 15.72 -6.94 2.53
C THR A 22 14.53 -7.14 1.60
N GLY A 23 13.31 -6.89 2.10
CA GLY A 23 12.10 -7.00 1.29
C GLY A 23 12.14 -6.10 0.05
N ALA A 24 12.46 -4.82 0.22
CA ALA A 24 12.56 -3.87 -0.90
C ALA A 24 13.61 -4.29 -1.93
N ARG A 25 14.77 -4.79 -1.49
CA ARG A 25 15.81 -5.33 -2.40
C ARG A 25 15.30 -6.55 -3.17
N ASN A 26 14.66 -7.50 -2.49
CA ASN A 26 14.12 -8.71 -3.12
C ASN A 26 13.04 -8.37 -4.14
N PHE A 27 12.13 -7.44 -3.81
CA PHE A 27 11.07 -7.00 -4.72
C PHE A 27 11.63 -6.26 -5.92
N ASN A 28 12.55 -5.31 -5.74
CA ASN A 28 13.13 -4.57 -6.86
C ASN A 28 13.96 -5.48 -7.77
N ALA A 29 14.67 -6.48 -7.20
CA ALA A 29 15.37 -7.49 -8.00
C ALA A 29 14.43 -8.38 -8.82
N SER A 30 13.24 -8.68 -8.31
CA SER A 30 12.30 -9.63 -8.93
C SER A 30 11.25 -8.98 -9.84
N LEU A 31 10.86 -7.74 -9.53
CA LEU A 31 9.73 -7.03 -10.15
C LEU A 31 10.14 -5.77 -10.91
N GLY A 32 11.44 -5.44 -10.92
CA GLY A 32 12.02 -4.30 -11.60
C GLY A 32 12.55 -3.24 -10.63
N ASP A 33 13.63 -2.57 -11.04
CA ASP A 33 14.24 -1.55 -10.20
C ASP A 33 13.26 -0.40 -9.91
N GLY A 34 13.26 0.06 -8.66
CA GLY A 34 12.32 1.09 -8.19
C GLY A 34 10.85 0.64 -8.07
N PHE A 35 10.53 -0.66 -8.20
CA PHE A 35 9.16 -1.16 -8.04
C PHE A 35 8.54 -0.78 -6.68
N VAL A 36 9.33 -0.85 -5.60
CA VAL A 36 8.89 -0.49 -4.25
C VAL A 36 10.01 0.21 -3.48
N SER A 37 9.62 1.16 -2.64
CA SER A 37 10.53 1.79 -1.68
C SER A 37 10.60 1.00 -0.37
N GLU A 38 11.73 1.07 0.33
CA GLU A 38 11.86 0.53 1.69
C GLU A 38 10.80 1.11 2.63
N HIS A 39 10.51 2.41 2.52
CA HIS A 39 9.48 3.07 3.32
C HIS A 39 8.09 2.44 3.13
N THR A 40 7.74 2.07 1.90
CA THR A 40 6.48 1.37 1.60
C THR A 40 6.43 0.02 2.30
N ILE A 41 7.49 -0.79 2.24
CA ILE A 41 7.55 -2.09 2.91
C ILE A 41 7.46 -1.93 4.43
N HIS A 42 8.21 -0.98 4.99
CA HIS A 42 8.16 -0.69 6.42
C HIS A 42 6.74 -0.33 6.89
N ARG A 43 6.04 0.55 6.17
CA ARG A 43 4.64 0.89 6.49
C ARG A 43 3.73 -0.35 6.52
N TRP A 44 3.90 -1.27 5.58
CA TRP A 44 3.12 -2.51 5.55
C TRP A 44 3.50 -3.47 6.69
N HIS A 45 4.78 -3.61 7.01
CA HIS A 45 5.23 -4.43 8.14
C HIS A 45 4.63 -3.93 9.46
N THR A 46 4.65 -2.61 9.71
CA THR A 46 4.01 -2.02 10.90
C THR A 46 2.51 -2.32 10.95
N LYS A 47 1.81 -2.33 9.80
CA LYS A 47 0.39 -2.69 9.72
C LYS A 47 0.15 -4.17 10.05
N PHE A 48 1.03 -5.07 9.61
CA PHE A 48 0.94 -6.50 9.93
C PHE A 48 1.26 -6.79 11.40
N GLU A 49 2.21 -6.07 11.99
CA GLU A 49 2.53 -6.16 13.43
C GLU A 49 1.34 -5.74 14.31
N SER A 50 0.53 -4.77 13.87
CA SER A 50 -0.71 -4.39 14.57
C SER A 50 -1.85 -5.42 14.42
N LYS A 51 -1.59 -6.60 13.84
CA LYS A 51 -2.58 -7.65 13.52
C LYS A 51 -3.70 -7.19 12.58
N GLU A 52 -3.45 -6.11 11.84
CA GLU A 52 -4.36 -5.62 10.82
C GLU A 52 -3.97 -6.26 9.48
N GLU A 53 -4.59 -7.41 9.21
CA GLU A 53 -4.29 -8.21 8.01
C GLU A 53 -4.99 -7.68 6.74
N SER A 54 -5.76 -6.59 6.85
CA SER A 54 -6.38 -5.96 5.68
C SER A 54 -5.33 -5.53 4.66
N LEU A 55 -5.39 -6.18 3.48
CA LEU A 55 -4.59 -5.83 2.30
C LEU A 55 -5.14 -4.60 1.57
N VAL A 56 -6.04 -3.86 2.19
CA VAL A 56 -6.61 -2.62 1.67
C VAL A 56 -6.00 -1.45 2.44
N ASN A 57 -5.88 -0.30 1.78
CA ASN A 57 -5.61 0.92 2.54
C ASN A 57 -6.82 1.21 3.42
N ASP A 58 -6.57 1.88 4.52
CA ASP A 58 -7.65 2.43 5.34
C ASP A 58 -8.43 3.42 4.49
N GLU A 59 -9.73 3.58 4.74
CA GLU A 59 -10.50 4.62 4.07
C GLU A 59 -9.80 5.96 4.31
N HIS A 60 -9.36 6.59 3.24
CA HIS A 60 -8.93 7.97 3.31
C HIS A 60 -10.20 8.79 3.50
N ASP A 61 -10.24 9.66 4.52
CA ASP A 61 -11.26 10.69 4.66
C ASP A 61 -11.29 11.48 3.35
N ARG A 62 -12.24 11.13 2.48
CA ARG A 62 -12.42 11.83 1.22
C ARG A 62 -13.07 13.16 1.59
N PRO A 63 -12.47 14.31 1.27
CA PRO A 63 -13.18 15.56 1.46
C PRO A 63 -14.52 15.50 0.71
N GLU A 64 -15.61 15.81 1.40
CA GLU A 64 -16.93 15.89 0.79
C GLU A 64 -16.88 16.91 -0.36
N ILE A 65 -17.15 16.44 -1.57
CA ILE A 65 -17.25 17.31 -2.74
C ILE A 65 -18.67 17.87 -2.75
N THR A 66 -18.90 19.04 -2.16
CA THR A 66 -20.14 19.80 -2.32
C THR A 66 -20.11 20.50 -3.66
N VAL A 67 -20.64 19.87 -4.73
CA VAL A 67 -21.02 20.62 -5.94
C VAL A 67 -22.39 21.22 -5.66
N SER A 68 -22.46 22.54 -5.53
CA SER A 68 -23.73 23.26 -5.49
C SER A 68 -24.32 23.26 -6.90
N ASP A 69 -25.52 22.70 -7.08
CA ASP A 69 -26.32 22.80 -8.31
C ASP A 69 -26.93 24.21 -8.46
N GLU A 70 -26.13 25.26 -8.27
CA GLU A 70 -26.55 26.63 -8.54
C GLU A 70 -26.45 26.90 -10.05
N ALA A 71 -27.48 26.40 -10.73
CA ALA A 71 -28.17 26.95 -11.89
C ALA A 71 -27.34 27.85 -12.82
N PHE A 72 -26.86 27.27 -13.92
CA PHE A 72 -26.75 28.02 -15.18
C PHE A 72 -28.17 28.38 -15.64
N VAL A 73 -28.68 29.53 -15.20
CA VAL A 73 -29.80 30.20 -15.87
C VAL A 73 -29.21 30.96 -17.06
N LEU A 74 -29.51 30.48 -18.27
CA LEU A 74 -29.29 31.17 -19.53
C LEU A 74 -30.17 32.43 -19.64
#